data_AF-A0A2A4G6K0-F1
#
_entry.id   AF-A0A2A4G6K0-F1
#
_cell.length_a   1.000
_cell.length_b   1.000
_cell.length_c   1.000
_cell.angle_alpha   90.00
_cell.angle_beta   90.00
_cell.angle_gamma   90.00
#
_symmetry.space_group_name_H-M   'P 1'
#
loop_
_entity.id
_entity.type
_entity.pdbx_description
1 polymer ?
#
loop_
_entity_poly.entity_id
_entity_poly.type
_entity_poly.pdbx_seq_one_letter_code
_entity_poly.pdbx_strand_id
1 'polypeptide(L)' 'MDTVRKSITFTDQQDNWIKLRVKKGDFTNDSEYIRDLVRKDQEAHQKLKELKNAIDEGLQSGRSPHNISDLLKMVDHGEL' A
#
# COMPACT_ATOMS: atom_id res chain seq x y z
N MET A 1 17.00 -12.87 7.38
CA MET A 1 16.62 -12.25 6.10
C MET A 1 17.89 -11.61 5.56
N ASP A 2 18.36 -12.04 4.40
CA ASP A 2 19.64 -11.56 3.88
C ASP A 2 19.50 -10.13 3.38
N THR A 3 20.44 -9.28 3.79
CA THR A 3 20.48 -7.88 3.37
C THR A 3 21.47 -7.71 2.23
N VAL A 4 21.04 -7.07 1.14
CA VAL A 4 21.91 -6.69 0.02
C VAL A 4 22.33 -5.23 0.16
N ARG A 5 23.64 -4.98 0.13
CA ARG A 5 24.19 -3.61 0.18
C ARG A 5 23.93 -2.89 -1.14
N LYS A 6 23.45 -1.65 -1.06
CA LYS A 6 23.27 -0.73 -2.20
C LYS A 6 23.94 0.61 -1.89
N SER A 7 24.52 1.26 -2.90
CA SER A 7 24.98 2.64 -2.82
C SER A 7 23.90 3.54 -3.42
N ILE A 8 23.47 4.56 -2.67
CA ILE A 8 22.39 5.48 -3.06
C ILE A 8 22.85 6.89 -2.71
N THR A 9 22.67 7.83 -3.63
CA THR A 9 23.02 9.22 -3.43
C THR A 9 21.79 10.00 -2.99
N PHE A 10 21.94 10.82 -1.97
CA PHE A 10 20.92 11.74 -1.47
C PHE A 10 21.43 13.17 -1.54
N THR A 11 20.52 14.14 -1.54
CA THR A 11 20.91 15.54 -1.34
C THR A 11 21.30 15.77 0.12
N ASP A 12 22.08 16.82 0.41
CA ASP A 12 22.45 17.17 1.78
C ASP A 12 21.21 17.40 2.68
N GLN A 13 20.14 17.95 2.10
CA GLN A 13 18.88 18.15 2.82
C GLN A 13 18.22 16.81 3.20
N GLN A 14 18.24 15.83 2.30
CA GLN A 14 17.68 14.50 2.56
C GLN A 14 18.52 13.72 3.57
N ASP A 15 19.85 13.80 3.48
CA ASP A 15 20.76 13.20 4.45
C ASP A 15 20.53 13.76 5.86
N ASN A 16 20.43 15.09 5.99
CA ASN A 16 20.10 15.73 7.26
C ASN A 16 18.76 15.25 7.83
N TRP A 17 17.75 15.09 6.96
CA TRP A 17 16.46 14.54 7.37
C TRP A 17 16.56 13.10 7.87
N ILE A 18 17.29 12.23 7.15
CA ILE A 18 17.52 10.84 7.55
C ILE A 18 18.20 10.79 8.92
N LYS A 19 19.26 11.58 9.12
CA LYS A 19 19.99 11.66 10.39
C LYS A 19 19.11 12.15 11.54
N LEU A 20 18.19 13.09 11.30
CA LEU A 20 17.24 13.54 12.31
C LEU A 20 16.29 12.41 12.74
N ARG A 21 15.81 11.58 11.79
CA ARG A 21 14.96 10.42 12.11
C ARG A 21 15.68 9.36 12.91
N VAL A 22 16.95 9.09 12.59
CA VAL A 22 17.81 8.19 13.38
C VAL A 22 18.07 8.76 14.79
N LYS A 23 18.44 10.04 14.89
CA LYS A 23 18.70 10.72 16.18
C LYS A 23 17.50 10.75 17.11
N LYS A 24 16.27 10.79 16.57
CA LYS A 24 15.04 10.74 17.34
C LYS A 24 14.86 9.38 18.07
N GLY A 25 15.62 8.36 17.70
CA GLY A 25 15.57 7.03 18.29
C GLY A 25 14.55 6.10 17.63
N ASP A 26 13.84 6.57 16.61
CA ASP A 26 12.88 5.76 15.85
C ASP A 26 13.60 4.66 15.02
N PHE A 27 14.89 4.85 14.71
CA PHE A 27 15.70 3.96 13.88
C PHE A 27 17.14 3.91 14.38
N THR A 28 17.79 2.75 14.25
CA THR A 28 19.18 2.53 14.68
C THR A 28 20.22 3.03 13.68
N ASN A 29 19.86 3.12 12.40
CA ASN A 29 20.72 3.60 11.32
C ASN A 29 19.93 3.99 10.07
N ASP A 30 20.61 4.64 9.14
CA ASP A 30 20.04 5.13 7.88
C ASP A 30 19.42 4.00 7.06
N SER A 31 20.10 2.84 6.97
CA SER A 31 19.60 1.70 6.18
C SER A 31 18.28 1.15 6.71
N GLU A 32 18.05 1.25 8.02
CA GLU A 32 16.79 0.87 8.64
C GLU A 32 15.65 1.83 8.27
N TYR A 33 15.92 3.14 8.36
CA TYR A 33 14.95 4.14 7.94
C TYR A 33 14.61 4.03 6.45
N ILE A 34 15.62 3.82 5.59
CA ILE A 34 15.37 3.63 4.15
C ILE A 34 14.56 2.36 3.87
N ARG A 35 14.82 1.25 4.58
CA ARG A 35 14.00 0.02 4.46
C ARG A 35 12.56 0.25 4.89
N ASP A 36 12.33 1.02 5.94
CA ASP A 36 10.99 1.39 6.38
C ASP A 36 10.25 2.25 5.34
N LEU A 37 10.94 3.22 4.73
CA LEU A 37 10.36 4.01 3.63
C LEU A 37 9.98 3.15 2.43
N VAL A 38 10.84 2.21 2.03
CA VAL A 38 10.53 1.28 0.93
C VAL A 38 9.32 0.40 1.25
N ARG A 39 9.19 -0.07 2.50
CA ARG A 39 8.03 -0.86 2.91
C ARG A 39 6.73 -0.05 2.83
N LYS A 40 6.74 1.19 3.32
CA LYS A 40 5.59 2.09 3.25
C LYS A 40 5.18 2.40 1.80
N ASP A 41 6.17 2.59 0.93
CA ASP A 41 5.94 2.77 -0.50
C ASP A 41 5.28 1.52 -1.12
N GLN A 42 5.82 0.33 -0.83
CA GLN A 42 5.24 -0.93 -1.29
C GLN A 42 3.80 -1.13 -0.81
N GLU A 43 3.51 -0.87 0.47
CA GLU A 43 2.17 -0.98 1.04
C GLU A 43 1.18 -0.02 0.37
N ALA A 44 1.61 1.24 0.12
CA ALA A 44 0.78 2.22 -0.57
C ALA A 44 0.48 1.79 -2.02
N HIS A 45 1.51 1.33 -2.74
CA HIS A 45 1.37 0.85 -4.11
C HIS A 45 0.52 -0.42 -4.21
N GLN A 46 0.64 -1.33 -3.24
CA GLN A 46 -0.14 -2.56 -3.18
C GLN A 46 -1.63 -2.27 -3.00
N LYS A 47 -1.99 -1.37 -2.07
CA LYS A 47 -3.40 -0.94 -1.88
C LYS A 47 -3.99 -0.31 -3.13
N LEU A 48 -3.21 0.53 -3.82
CA LEU A 48 -3.65 1.13 -5.07
C LEU A 48 -3.87 0.07 -6.17
N LYS A 49 -2.98 -0.92 -6.24
CA LYS A 49 -3.09 -2.02 -7.19
C LYS A 49 -4.31 -2.88 -6.92
N GLU A 50 -4.58 -3.21 -5.66
CA GLU A 50 -5.77 -3.96 -5.24
C GLU A 50 -7.05 -3.22 -5.61
N LEU A 51 -7.11 -1.92 -5.33
CA LEU A 51 -8.25 -1.08 -5.72
C LEU A 51 -8.46 -1.09 -7.24
N LYS A 52 -7.38 -0.91 -8.03
CA LYS A 52 -7.49 -0.94 -9.50
C LYS A 52 -8.00 -2.29 -9.99
N ASN A 53 -7.46 -3.39 -9.47
CA ASN A 53 -7.90 -4.73 -9.85
C ASN A 53 -9.38 -4.95 -9.52
N ALA A 54 -9.86 -4.52 -8.34
CA ALA A 54 -11.27 -4.66 -7.98
C ALA A 54 -12.19 -3.83 -8.89
N ILE A 55 -11.74 -2.64 -9.31
CA ILE A 55 -12.47 -1.82 -10.29
C ILE A 55 -12.50 -2.51 -11.66
N ASP A 56 -11.36 -3.00 -12.15
CA ASP A 56 -11.28 -3.72 -13.42
C ASP A 56 -12.16 -4.99 -13.41
N GLU A 57 -12.14 -5.76 -12.32
CA GLU A 57 -13.01 -6.93 -12.13
C GLU A 57 -14.49 -6.53 -12.17
N GLY A 58 -14.87 -5.48 -11.45
CA GLY A 58 -16.24 -4.96 -11.46
C GLY A 58 -16.67 -4.49 -12.85
N LEU A 59 -15.80 -3.80 -13.60
CA LEU A 59 -16.08 -3.37 -14.97
C LEU A 59 -16.21 -4.55 -15.94
N GLN A 60 -15.36 -5.57 -15.80
CA GLN A 60 -15.40 -6.79 -16.62
C GLN A 60 -16.59 -7.70 -16.28
N SER A 61 -17.10 -7.64 -15.04
CA SER A 61 -18.27 -8.40 -14.61
C SER A 61 -19.57 -7.99 -15.31
N GLY A 62 -19.55 -6.86 -16.02
CA GLY A 62 -20.71 -6.35 -16.75
C GLY A 62 -21.76 -5.75 -15.82
N ARG A 63 -22.92 -5.40 -16.38
CA ARG A 63 -23.98 -4.76 -15.60
C ARG A 63 -24.80 -5.81 -14.86
N SER A 64 -24.89 -5.69 -13.53
CA SER A 64 -25.78 -6.55 -12.73
C SER A 64 -27.22 -6.40 -13.21
N PRO A 65 -27.95 -7.52 -13.44
CA PRO A 65 -29.36 -7.49 -13.78
C PRO A 65 -30.27 -7.16 -12.59
N HIS A 66 -29.73 -7.19 -11.37
CA HIS A 66 -30.50 -6.96 -10.14
C HIS A 66 -30.54 -5.47 -9.79
N ASN A 67 -31.73 -5.00 -9.43
CA ASN A 67 -31.86 -3.68 -8.80
C ASN A 67 -31.57 -3.77 -7.29
N ILE A 68 -31.38 -2.61 -6.66
CA ILE A 68 -31.03 -2.52 -5.23
C ILE A 68 -32.07 -3.21 -4.33
N SER A 69 -33.36 -3.15 -4.68
CA SER A 69 -34.42 -3.74 -3.86
C SER A 69 -34.40 -5.27 -3.91
N ASP A 70 -34.07 -5.85 -5.06
CA ASP A 70 -33.93 -7.30 -5.22
C ASP A 70 -32.67 -7.82 -4.52
N LEU A 71 -31.55 -7.08 -4.61
CA LEU A 71 -30.32 -7.41 -3.88
C LEU A 71 -30.51 -7.41 -2.36
N LEU A 72 -31.23 -6.43 -1.82
CA LEU A 72 -31.51 -6.36 -0.38
C LEU A 72 -32.33 -7.56 0.10
N LYS A 73 -33.35 -7.97 -0.67
CA LYS A 73 -34.13 -9.17 -0.36
C LYS A 73 -33.28 -10.42 -0.42
N MET A 74 -32.38 -10.55 -1.41
CA MET A 74 -31.47 -11.69 -1.51
C MET A 74 -30.54 -11.79 -0.29
N VAL A 75 -30.01 -10.67 0.22
CA VAL A 75 -29.20 -10.66 1.46
C VAL A 75 -30.04 -11.11 2.66
N ASP A 76 -31.23 -10.54 2.84
CA ASP A 76 -32.10 -10.86 3.98
C ASP A 76 -32.57 -12.32 3.98
N HIS A 77 -32.67 -12.94 2.80
CA HIS A 77 -33.01 -14.35 2.62
C HIS A 77 -31.79 -15.29 2.60
N GLY A 78 -30.56 -14.75 2.63
CA GLY A 78 -29.32 -15.53 2.65
C GLY A 78 -28.97 -16.21 1.31
N GLU A 79 -29.46 -15.66 0.19
CA GLU A 79 -29.28 -16.23 -1.16
C GLU A 79 -28.12 -15.58 -1.95
N LEU A 80 -27.25 -14.82 -1.27
CA LEU A 80 -26.10 -14.09 -1.84
C LEU A 80 -24.76 -14.74 -1.48
#